data_AF-A0A918TRA5-F1
#
_entry.id   AF-A0A918TRA5-F1
#
_cell.length_a   1.000
_cell.length_b   1.000
_cell.length_c   1.000
_cell.angle_alpha   90.00
_cell.angle_beta   90.00
_cell.angle_gamma   90.00
#
_symmetry.space_group_name_H-M   'P 1'
#
loop_
_entity.id
_entity.type
_entity.pdbx_description
1 polymer ?
#
loop_
_entity_poly.entity_id
_entity_poly.type
_entity_poly.pdbx_seq_one_letter_code
_entity_poly.pdbx_strand_id
1 'polypeptide(L)'
;MNPYSAPETSEPLAIDANSPFAHLDFEQVKKLYYRSCNLSCIAVLQLLGIVLICVSLLPALRPNSSALEGPESVGYVIGTLSVPLLLLVSSVGIFKRTKWGRILCIIFCILSVLTILGLNILGLLIGLAGLFACFGSPQLFGPNRYRHGDLKEEFKLRKAAMKNAKKARSR
;
A
#
# COMPACT_ATOMS: atom_id res chain seq x y z
N MET A 1 -24.12 -37.46 26.78
CA MET A 1 -22.92 -36.80 26.20
C MET A 1 -23.27 -36.34 24.80
N ASN A 2 -23.08 -35.06 24.48
CA ASN A 2 -23.40 -34.53 23.15
C ASN A 2 -22.19 -34.75 22.21
N PRO A 3 -22.30 -35.56 21.14
CA PRO A 3 -21.19 -35.84 20.23
C PRO A 3 -20.75 -34.64 19.37
N TYR A 4 -21.49 -33.52 19.42
CA TYR A 4 -21.19 -32.29 18.68
C TYR A 4 -20.59 -31.18 19.56
N SER A 5 -20.08 -31.49 20.74
CA SER A 5 -19.33 -30.50 21.53
C SER A 5 -18.06 -30.08 20.78
N ALA A 6 -18.02 -28.81 20.35
CA ALA A 6 -16.84 -28.24 19.72
C ALA A 6 -15.61 -28.43 20.64
N PRO A 7 -14.45 -28.82 20.10
CA PRO A 7 -13.26 -29.03 20.91
C PRO A 7 -12.97 -27.76 21.70
N GLU A 8 -12.80 -27.91 23.01
CA GLU A 8 -12.33 -26.85 23.89
C GLU A 8 -10.87 -26.54 23.52
N THR A 9 -10.67 -25.71 22.50
CA THR A 9 -9.36 -25.08 22.29
C THR A 9 -9.19 -24.00 23.36
N SER A 10 -8.82 -24.44 24.56
CA SER A 10 -8.63 -23.63 25.77
C SER A 10 -7.15 -23.39 26.05
N GLU A 11 -6.36 -23.08 25.03
CA GLU A 11 -5.10 -22.41 25.28
C GLU A 11 -5.25 -20.95 24.83
N PRO A 12 -5.17 -19.98 25.76
CA PRO A 12 -5.06 -18.59 25.35
C PRO A 12 -3.81 -18.49 24.48
N LEU A 13 -3.99 -18.07 23.22
CA LEU A 13 -2.89 -17.80 22.29
C LEU A 13 -1.88 -16.93 23.02
N ALA A 14 -0.77 -17.54 23.46
CA ALA A 14 0.29 -16.84 24.16
C ALA A 14 0.84 -15.81 23.18
N ILE A 15 0.74 -14.53 23.55
CA ILE A 15 1.42 -13.47 22.81
C ILE A 15 2.90 -13.73 23.03
N ASP A 16 3.62 -14.07 21.96
CA ASP A 16 5.05 -14.35 22.03
C ASP A 16 5.76 -13.09 22.55
N ALA A 17 6.36 -13.20 23.74
CA ALA A 17 7.09 -12.12 24.38
C ALA A 17 8.33 -11.69 23.57
N ASN A 18 8.80 -12.55 22.66
CA ASN A 18 9.91 -12.26 21.76
C ASN A 18 9.45 -11.66 20.42
N SER A 19 8.14 -11.45 20.21
CA SER A 19 7.63 -10.79 19.01
C SER A 19 8.24 -9.39 18.86
N PRO A 20 8.65 -8.96 17.65
CA PRO A 20 9.14 -7.60 17.43
C PRO A 20 8.06 -6.55 17.75
N PHE A 21 6.80 -6.96 17.92
CA PHE A 21 5.67 -6.12 18.30
C PHE A 21 5.36 -6.13 19.80
N ALA A 22 6.12 -6.86 20.63
CA ALA A 22 5.85 -7.02 22.06
C ALA A 22 5.78 -5.69 22.82
N HIS A 23 6.55 -4.69 22.39
CA HIS A 23 6.57 -3.34 22.97
C HIS A 23 5.40 -2.44 22.54
N LEU A 24 4.59 -2.86 21.56
CA LEU A 24 3.46 -2.08 21.04
C LEU A 24 2.17 -2.53 21.67
N ASP A 25 1.25 -1.59 21.92
CA ASP A 25 -0.11 -1.92 22.32
C ASP A 25 -0.96 -2.38 21.12
N PHE A 26 -2.06 -3.09 21.36
CA PHE A 26 -2.97 -3.55 20.32
C PHE A 26 -3.46 -2.40 19.43
N GLU A 27 -3.78 -1.24 19.99
CA GLU A 27 -4.25 -0.10 19.20
C GLU A 27 -3.17 0.39 18.21
N GLN A 28 -1.91 0.35 18.63
CA GLN A 28 -0.78 0.73 17.80
C GLN A 28 -0.56 -0.29 16.68
N VAL A 29 -0.61 -1.60 16.98
CA VAL A 29 -0.53 -2.68 15.99
C VAL A 29 -1.69 -2.56 14.98
N LYS A 30 -2.92 -2.32 15.45
CA LYS A 30 -4.10 -2.09 14.62
C LYS A 30 -3.87 -0.89 13.68
N LYS A 31 -3.40 0.24 14.21
CA LYS A 31 -3.11 1.45 13.43
C LYS A 31 -2.05 1.22 12.37
N LEU A 32 -0.97 0.51 12.71
CA LEU A 32 0.11 0.13 11.78
C LEU A 32 -0.40 -0.82 10.70
N TYR A 33 -1.23 -1.80 11.05
CA TYR A 33 -1.84 -2.73 10.10
C TYR A 33 -2.68 -2.00 9.04
N TYR A 34 -3.58 -1.11 9.46
CA TYR A 34 -4.40 -0.32 8.52
C TYR A 34 -3.55 0.61 7.64
N ARG A 35 -2.54 1.27 8.21
CA ARG A 35 -1.59 2.09 7.44
C ARG A 35 -0.82 1.26 6.41
N SER A 36 -0.43 0.05 6.79
CA SER A 36 0.24 -0.90 5.89
C SER A 36 -0.67 -1.31 4.74
N CYS A 37 -1.96 -1.56 5.01
CA CYS A 37 -2.97 -1.84 4.01
C CYS A 37 -3.20 -0.65 3.05
N ASN A 38 -3.32 0.57 3.59
CA ASN A 38 -3.48 1.78 2.78
C ASN A 38 -2.30 1.97 1.82
N LEU A 39 -1.07 1.73 2.28
CA LEU A 39 0.12 1.79 1.44
C LEU A 39 0.13 0.73 0.33
N SER A 40 -0.34 -0.48 0.62
CA SER A 40 -0.50 -1.51 -0.41
C SER A 40 -1.57 -1.11 -1.43
N CYS A 41 -2.67 -0.49 -0.99
CA CYS A 41 -3.70 0.05 -1.88
C CYS A 41 -3.14 1.12 -2.81
N ILE A 42 -2.33 2.05 -2.29
CA ILE A 42 -1.66 3.07 -3.09
C ILE A 42 -0.73 2.45 -4.14
N ALA A 43 0.05 1.43 -3.77
CA ALA A 43 0.90 0.71 -4.72
C ALA A 43 0.08 0.03 -5.83
N VAL A 44 -1.07 -0.57 -5.50
CA VAL A 44 -1.98 -1.15 -6.50
C VAL A 44 -2.58 -0.07 -7.40
N LEU A 45 -2.96 1.08 -6.84
CA LEU A 45 -3.46 2.22 -7.63
C LEU A 45 -2.39 2.77 -8.59
N GLN A 46 -1.12 2.81 -8.17
CA GLN A 46 -0.02 3.16 -9.06
C GLN A 46 0.13 2.16 -10.21
N LEU A 47 0.07 0.85 -9.92
CA LEU A 47 0.08 -0.19 -10.96
C LEU A 47 -1.10 -0.06 -11.93
N LEU A 48 -2.29 0.25 -11.42
CA LEU A 48 -3.45 0.52 -12.27
C LEU A 48 -3.21 1.76 -13.15
N GLY A 49 -2.62 2.82 -12.59
CA GLY A 49 -2.21 4.01 -13.34
C GLY A 49 -1.23 3.70 -14.48
N ILE A 50 -0.27 2.79 -14.25
CA ILE A 50 0.64 2.31 -15.30
C ILE A 50 -0.15 1.65 -16.43
N VAL A 51 -1.10 0.77 -16.11
CA VAL A 51 -1.94 0.11 -17.12
C VAL A 51 -2.73 1.14 -17.93
N LEU A 52 -3.34 2.14 -17.27
CA LEU A 52 -4.08 3.20 -17.96
C LEU A 52 -3.19 4.04 -18.87
N ILE A 53 -1.98 4.40 -18.44
CA ILE A 53 -1.01 5.12 -19.28
C ILE A 53 -0.63 4.26 -20.50
N CYS A 54 -0.30 2.98 -20.32
CA CYS A 54 0.02 2.07 -21.41
C CYS A 54 -1.16 1.91 -22.40
N VAL A 55 -2.39 1.79 -21.91
CA VAL A 55 -3.58 1.71 -22.76
C VAL A 55 -3.79 3.02 -23.53
N SER A 56 -3.55 4.17 -22.91
CA SER A 56 -3.65 5.49 -23.57
C SER A 56 -2.63 5.70 -24.69
N LEU A 57 -1.51 4.95 -24.68
CA LEU A 57 -0.50 4.95 -25.73
C LEU A 57 -0.88 4.08 -26.94
N LEU A 58 -1.80 3.12 -26.81
CA LEU A 58 -2.17 2.21 -27.91
C LEU A 58 -2.64 2.93 -29.19
N PRO A 59 -3.44 4.00 -29.16
CA PRO A 59 -3.83 4.74 -30.35
C PRO A 59 -2.64 5.42 -31.05
N ALA A 60 -1.67 5.93 -30.28
CA ALA A 60 -0.46 6.55 -30.81
C ALA A 60 0.49 5.53 -31.45
N LEU A 61 0.43 4.25 -31.06
CA LEU A 61 1.26 3.20 -31.66
C LEU A 61 0.69 2.62 -32.97
N ARG A 62 -0.46 3.13 -33.47
CA ARG A 62 -1.06 2.62 -34.70
C ARG A 62 -0.29 3.13 -35.93
N PRO A 63 0.00 2.27 -36.93
CA PRO A 63 0.84 2.63 -38.08
C PRO A 63 0.30 3.75 -38.97
N ASN A 64 -1.00 4.07 -38.87
CA ASN A 64 -1.63 5.18 -39.60
C ASN A 64 -1.87 6.43 -38.73
N SER A 65 -1.28 6.52 -37.53
CA SER A 65 -1.45 7.70 -36.69
C SER A 65 -0.54 8.83 -37.16
N SER A 66 -1.14 9.93 -37.62
CA SER A 66 -0.46 11.20 -37.92
C SER A 66 0.20 11.85 -36.69
N ALA A 67 -0.03 11.30 -35.49
CA ALA A 67 0.52 11.78 -34.22
C ALA A 67 2.04 11.55 -34.07
N LEU A 68 2.68 10.73 -34.91
CA LEU A 68 4.12 10.43 -34.80
C LEU A 68 5.02 11.08 -35.86
N GLU A 69 4.49 11.92 -36.74
CA GLU A 69 5.29 12.55 -37.79
C GLU A 69 6.07 13.75 -37.22
N GLY A 70 7.37 13.55 -36.94
CA GLY A 70 8.31 14.62 -36.56
C GLY A 70 9.23 14.28 -35.38
N PRO A 71 10.31 15.06 -35.17
CA PRO A 71 11.24 14.84 -34.05
C PRO A 71 10.61 15.04 -32.66
N GLU A 72 9.52 15.80 -32.57
CA GLU A 72 8.78 16.02 -31.31
C GLU A 72 8.05 14.76 -30.83
N SER A 73 7.68 13.86 -31.74
CA SER A 73 6.98 12.62 -31.39
C SER A 73 7.87 11.64 -30.63
N VAL A 74 9.17 11.61 -30.95
CA VAL A 74 10.16 10.79 -30.23
C VAL A 74 10.28 11.26 -28.77
N GLY A 75 10.32 12.57 -28.54
CA GLY A 75 10.34 13.16 -27.21
C GLY A 75 9.08 12.85 -26.41
N TYR A 76 7.91 12.92 -27.05
CA TYR A 76 6.63 12.54 -26.45
C TYR A 76 6.60 11.06 -26.05
N VAL A 77 7.02 10.16 -26.93
CA VAL A 77 7.02 8.71 -26.65
C VAL A 77 7.99 8.37 -25.51
N ILE A 78 9.20 8.92 -25.52
CA ILE A 78 10.19 8.70 -24.45
C ILE A 78 9.67 9.27 -23.13
N GLY A 79 9.15 10.50 -23.13
CA GLY A 79 8.58 11.15 -21.95
C GLY A 79 7.44 10.32 -21.37
N THR A 80 6.50 9.89 -22.21
CA THR A 80 5.33 9.12 -21.77
C THR A 80 5.67 7.72 -21.29
N LEU A 81 6.70 7.06 -21.85
CA LEU A 81 7.19 5.75 -21.39
C LEU A 81 8.06 5.84 -20.12
N SER A 82 8.71 6.97 -19.87
CA SER A 82 9.54 7.15 -18.67
C SER A 82 8.71 7.17 -17.38
N VAL A 83 7.50 7.73 -17.42
CA VAL A 83 6.57 7.82 -16.29
C VAL A 83 6.17 6.44 -15.74
N PRO A 84 5.65 5.49 -16.54
CA PRO A 84 5.27 4.16 -16.04
C PRO A 84 6.47 3.38 -15.50
N LEU A 85 7.66 3.54 -16.07
CA LEU A 85 8.88 2.93 -15.54
C LEU A 85 9.20 3.44 -14.12
N LEU A 86 9.15 4.76 -13.90
CA LEU A 86 9.39 5.33 -12.58
C LEU A 86 8.29 4.96 -11.57
N LEU A 87 7.03 4.89 -12.00
CA LEU A 87 5.92 4.40 -11.17
C LEU A 87 6.10 2.93 -10.78
N LEU A 88 6.60 2.09 -11.71
CA LEU A 88 6.90 0.69 -11.45
C LEU A 88 7.99 0.58 -10.37
N VAL A 89 9.08 1.33 -10.52
CA VAL A 89 10.17 1.38 -9.54
C VAL A 89 9.66 1.85 -8.18
N SER A 90 8.81 2.88 -8.14
CA SER A 90 8.18 3.35 -6.91
C SER A 90 7.30 2.28 -6.26
N SER A 91 6.45 1.61 -7.04
CA SER A 91 5.58 0.52 -6.57
C SER A 91 6.38 -0.62 -5.97
N VAL A 92 7.45 -1.06 -6.65
CA VAL A 92 8.38 -2.08 -6.14
C VAL A 92 9.03 -1.60 -4.84
N GLY A 93 9.46 -0.35 -4.77
CA GLY A 93 10.00 0.27 -3.55
C GLY A 93 9.01 0.27 -2.38
N ILE A 94 7.73 0.52 -2.63
CA ILE A 94 6.66 0.47 -1.63
C ILE A 94 6.42 -0.97 -1.16
N PHE A 95 6.35 -1.94 -2.06
CA PHE A 95 6.18 -3.36 -1.70
C PHE A 95 7.38 -3.90 -0.92
N LYS A 96 8.60 -3.55 -1.32
CA LYS A 96 9.83 -3.89 -0.60
C LYS A 96 10.04 -3.03 0.64
N ARG A 97 9.21 -1.99 0.83
CA ARG A 97 9.19 -1.09 1.99
C ARG A 97 10.55 -0.39 2.21
N THR A 98 11.18 0.06 1.13
CA THR A 98 12.49 0.74 1.16
C THR A 98 12.35 2.24 1.46
N LYS A 99 13.40 2.87 2.00
CA LYS A 99 13.41 4.33 2.26
C LYS A 99 13.20 5.13 0.96
N TRP A 100 13.88 4.72 -0.11
CA TRP A 100 13.75 5.35 -1.44
C TRP A 100 12.34 5.20 -2.02
N GLY A 101 11.70 4.04 -1.83
CA GLY A 101 10.31 3.82 -2.25
C GLY A 101 9.33 4.81 -1.59
N ARG A 102 9.53 5.12 -0.30
CA ARG A 102 8.74 6.15 0.40
C ARG A 102 8.96 7.53 -0.19
N ILE A 103 10.20 7.93 -0.45
CA ILE A 103 10.53 9.24 -1.03
C ILE A 103 9.88 9.38 -2.41
N LEU A 104 10.06 8.39 -3.28
CA LEU A 104 9.44 8.38 -4.61
C LEU A 104 7.91 8.45 -4.52
N CYS A 105 7.30 7.70 -3.60
CA CYS A 105 5.86 7.74 -3.41
C CYS A 105 5.39 9.15 -3.00
N ILE A 106 6.10 9.82 -2.08
CA ILE A 106 5.79 11.20 -1.67
C ILE A 106 5.89 12.15 -2.86
N ILE A 107 6.98 12.06 -3.63
CA ILE A 107 7.18 12.89 -4.84
C ILE A 107 6.02 12.68 -5.81
N PHE A 108 5.65 11.43 -6.12
CA PHE A 108 4.54 11.13 -7.01
C PHE A 108 3.20 11.62 -6.47
N CYS A 109 2.96 11.52 -5.17
CA CYS A 109 1.73 12.02 -4.59
C CYS A 109 1.66 13.55 -4.65
N ILE A 110 2.78 14.27 -4.44
CA ILE A 110 2.85 15.72 -4.62
C ILE A 110 2.61 16.09 -6.09
N LEU A 111 3.30 15.43 -7.02
CA LEU A 111 3.11 15.66 -8.46
C LEU A 111 1.66 15.40 -8.86
N SER A 112 1.03 14.34 -8.34
CA SER A 112 -0.39 14.05 -8.56
C SER A 112 -1.29 15.15 -8.02
N VAL A 113 -1.00 15.74 -6.85
CA VAL A 113 -1.76 16.88 -6.32
C VAL A 113 -1.57 18.13 -7.19
N LEU A 114 -0.34 18.42 -7.62
CA LEU A 114 0.00 19.62 -8.41
C LEU A 114 -0.54 19.59 -9.84
N THR A 115 -0.37 18.47 -10.53
CA THR A 115 -0.81 18.31 -11.94
C THR A 115 -2.33 18.27 -12.07
N ILE A 116 -3.04 17.93 -10.98
CA ILE A 116 -4.48 17.64 -11.01
C ILE A 116 -5.32 18.72 -10.31
N LEU A 117 -4.67 19.75 -9.74
CA LEU A 117 -5.33 20.86 -9.05
C LEU A 117 -6.40 21.58 -9.90
N GLY A 118 -6.37 21.42 -11.23
CA GLY A 118 -7.28 22.09 -12.17
C GLY A 118 -8.58 21.36 -12.56
N LEU A 119 -8.66 20.02 -12.60
CA LEU A 119 -9.82 19.35 -13.26
C LEU A 119 -10.24 17.96 -12.72
N ASN A 120 -9.46 17.29 -11.85
CA ASN A 120 -9.69 15.86 -11.57
C ASN A 120 -9.66 15.53 -10.05
N ILE A 121 -10.80 15.68 -9.36
CA ILE A 121 -10.94 15.46 -7.91
C ILE A 121 -10.35 14.10 -7.45
N LEU A 122 -10.46 13.06 -8.27
CA LEU A 122 -9.95 11.72 -7.96
C LEU A 122 -8.43 11.69 -7.73
N GLY A 123 -7.65 12.38 -8.56
CA GLY A 123 -6.19 12.39 -8.43
C GLY A 123 -5.72 13.18 -7.20
N LEU A 124 -6.46 14.22 -6.82
CA LEU A 124 -6.24 14.96 -5.57
C LEU A 124 -6.48 14.06 -4.35
N LEU A 125 -7.60 13.32 -4.32
CA LEU A 125 -7.93 12.41 -3.22
C LEU A 125 -6.89 11.31 -3.06
N ILE A 126 -6.46 10.71 -4.18
CA ILE A 126 -5.42 9.66 -4.17
C ILE A 126 -4.08 10.24 -3.71
N GLY A 127 -3.69 11.41 -4.19
CA GLY A 127 -2.45 12.08 -3.80
C GLY A 127 -2.42 12.43 -2.30
N LEU A 128 -3.50 13.00 -1.77
CA LEU A 128 -3.61 13.33 -0.34
C LEU A 128 -3.64 12.08 0.55
N ALA A 129 -4.40 11.05 0.17
CA ALA A 129 -4.41 9.77 0.88
C ALA A 129 -3.02 9.11 0.87
N GLY A 130 -2.33 9.19 -0.26
CA GLY A 130 -0.94 8.78 -0.45
C GLY A 130 0.02 9.47 0.51
N LEU A 131 -0.02 10.80 0.53
CA LEU A 131 0.80 11.63 1.42
C LEU A 131 0.55 11.28 2.88
N PHE A 132 -0.72 11.20 3.30
CA PHE A 132 -1.07 10.89 4.67
C PHE A 132 -0.58 9.49 5.08
N ALA A 133 -0.67 8.50 4.19
CA ALA A 133 -0.17 7.15 4.44
C ALA A 133 1.37 7.14 4.58
N CYS A 134 2.10 7.83 3.69
CA CYS A 134 3.56 7.90 3.70
C CYS A 134 4.13 8.73 4.86
N PHE A 135 3.50 9.85 5.24
CA PHE A 135 3.92 10.65 6.39
C PHE A 135 3.54 10.01 7.72
N GLY A 136 2.36 9.39 7.78
CA GLY A 136 1.85 8.79 9.01
C GLY A 136 2.64 7.56 9.47
N SER A 137 3.44 6.92 8.61
CA SER A 137 4.02 5.60 8.91
C SER A 137 5.50 5.44 8.51
N PRO A 138 6.41 6.31 8.99
CA PRO A 138 7.85 6.17 8.72
C PRO A 138 8.40 4.80 9.15
N GLN A 139 7.86 4.22 10.22
CA GLN A 139 8.24 2.93 10.79
C GLN A 139 7.98 1.73 9.85
N LEU A 140 7.11 1.90 8.85
CA LEU A 140 6.86 0.86 7.85
C LEU A 140 7.96 0.82 6.76
N PHE A 141 8.93 1.72 6.79
CA PHE A 141 10.00 1.81 5.78
C PHE A 141 11.39 1.80 6.43
N GLY A 142 12.36 1.14 5.78
CA GLY A 142 13.77 1.15 6.19
C GLY A 142 14.33 -0.18 6.69
N PRO A 143 15.46 -0.15 7.43
CA PRO A 143 16.15 -1.37 7.86
C PRO A 143 15.34 -2.14 8.91
N ASN A 144 14.79 -1.45 9.93
CA ASN A 144 13.99 -2.05 11.00
C ASN A 144 12.50 -1.95 10.71
N ARG A 145 12.11 -2.29 9.48
CA ARG A 145 10.72 -2.14 9.02
C ARG A 145 9.84 -3.30 9.47
N TYR A 146 8.60 -2.99 9.83
CA TYR A 146 7.57 -4.00 10.03
C TYR A 146 7.02 -4.47 8.68
N ARG A 147 7.14 -5.77 8.37
CA ARG A 147 6.55 -6.33 7.15
C ARG A 147 5.05 -6.47 7.32
N HIS A 148 4.32 -6.40 6.20
CA HIS A 148 2.87 -6.53 6.21
C HIS A 148 2.42 -7.93 6.67
N GLY A 149 3.16 -8.99 6.29
CA GLY A 149 2.87 -10.36 6.72
C GLY A 149 2.88 -10.48 8.25
N ASP A 150 4.01 -10.10 8.86
CA ASP A 150 4.22 -10.13 10.30
C ASP A 150 3.15 -9.31 11.04
N LEU A 151 2.84 -8.09 10.56
CA LEU A 151 1.78 -7.25 11.12
C LEU A 151 0.38 -7.90 11.02
N LYS A 152 0.10 -8.59 9.93
CA LYS A 152 -1.20 -9.25 9.70
C LYS A 152 -1.38 -10.44 10.62
N GLU A 153 -0.33 -11.21 10.85
CA GLU A 153 -0.33 -12.35 11.77
C GLU A 153 -0.51 -11.87 13.21
N GLU A 154 0.32 -10.92 13.66
CA GLU A 154 0.23 -10.32 14.99
C GLU A 154 -1.15 -9.71 15.25
N PHE A 155 -1.69 -8.96 14.27
CA PHE A 155 -3.02 -8.36 14.38
C PHE A 155 -4.12 -9.42 14.54
N LYS A 156 -4.04 -10.53 13.79
CA LYS A 156 -5.01 -11.64 13.91
C LYS A 156 -4.92 -12.32 15.27
N LEU A 157 -3.71 -12.61 15.74
CA LEU A 157 -3.46 -13.24 17.04
C LEU A 157 -4.07 -12.42 18.18
N ARG A 158 -3.74 -11.13 18.26
CA ARG A 158 -4.25 -10.25 19.33
C ARG A 158 -5.75 -10.00 19.22
N LYS A 159 -6.29 -9.92 18.01
CA LYS A 159 -7.74 -9.78 17.79
C LYS A 159 -8.50 -11.01 18.27
N ALA A 160 -7.97 -12.22 18.04
CA ALA A 160 -8.54 -13.46 18.54
C ALA A 160 -8.49 -13.53 20.08
N ALA A 161 -7.34 -13.20 20.67
CA ALA A 161 -7.17 -13.15 22.13
C ALA A 161 -8.19 -12.21 22.80
N MET A 162 -8.39 -11.00 22.26
CA MET A 162 -9.40 -10.08 22.77
C MET A 162 -10.83 -10.58 22.63
N LYS A 163 -11.16 -11.28 21.54
CA LYS A 163 -12.50 -11.88 21.36
C LYS A 163 -12.75 -12.96 22.42
N ASN A 164 -11.76 -13.79 22.71
CA ASN A 164 -11.83 -14.83 23.74
C ASN A 164 -11.96 -14.22 25.14
N ALA A 165 -11.18 -13.19 25.46
CA ALA A 165 -11.27 -12.48 26.73
C ALA A 165 -12.65 -11.85 26.97
N LYS A 166 -13.25 -11.25 25.94
CA LYS A 166 -14.63 -10.73 26.01
C LYS A 166 -15.67 -11.83 26.26
N LYS A 167 -15.52 -12.97 25.58
CA LYS A 167 -16.42 -14.13 25.75
C LYS A 167 -16.32 -14.75 27.15
N ALA A 168 -15.13 -14.76 27.73
CA ALA A 168 -14.92 -15.26 29.09
C ALA A 168 -15.57 -14.35 30.15
N ARG A 169 -15.58 -13.03 29.94
CA ARG A 169 -16.23 -12.06 30.85
C ARG A 169 -17.76 -12.06 30.77
N SER A 170 -18.34 -12.57 29.69
CA SER A 170 -19.80 -12.64 29.49
C SER A 170 -20.43 -13.95 29.97
N ARG A 171 -19.63 -14.86 30.53
CA ARG A 171 -20.07 -16.10 31.16
C ARG A 171 -20.00 -15.93 32.66
#